data_AF-A0A1M4MH72-F1
#
_entry.id   AF-A0A1M4MH72-F1
#
_cell.length_a   1.000
_cell.length_b   1.000
_cell.length_c   1.000
_cell.angle_alpha   90.00
_cell.angle_beta   90.00
_cell.angle_gamma   90.00
#
_symmetry.space_group_name_H-M   'P 1'
#
loop_
_entity.id
_entity.type
_entity.pdbx_description
1 polymer ?
#
loop_
_entity_poly.entity_id
_entity_poly.type
_entity_poly.pdbx_seq_one_letter_code
_entity_poly.pdbx_strand_id
1 'polypeptide(L)'
;MWKPDPVIPASEEFAALVYNDTAWQLIPAVQNYRVYLTPSKPYNWFARPPGVNRIVGIPWTAHVLYPGLFLEDRFREKAKEFYAIFYHYDLSGEELTALLSG
;
A
#
# COMPACT_ATOMS: atom_id res chain seq x y z
N MET A 1 -7.52 -16.95 -17.51
CA MET A 1 -7.73 -15.81 -16.60
C MET A 1 -6.53 -15.72 -15.67
N TRP A 2 -5.92 -14.55 -15.55
CA TRP A 2 -4.80 -14.32 -14.63
C TRP A 2 -5.29 -14.39 -13.17
N LYS A 3 -4.49 -14.95 -12.26
CA LYS A 3 -4.83 -15.16 -10.84
C LYS A 3 -3.77 -14.48 -9.96
N PRO A 4 -3.88 -13.17 -9.70
CA PRO A 4 -2.95 -12.47 -8.82
C PRO A 4 -3.07 -12.92 -7.37
N ASP A 5 -1.96 -12.87 -6.66
CA ASP A 5 -1.87 -13.15 -5.22
C ASP A 5 -2.23 -11.90 -4.37
N PRO A 6 -1.66 -10.71 -4.65
CA PRO A 6 -2.24 -9.43 -4.21
C PRO A 6 -2.68 -8.53 -5.38
N VAL A 7 -3.59 -7.61 -5.10
CA VAL A 7 -4.02 -6.53 -6.00
C VAL A 7 -3.76 -5.18 -5.33
N ILE A 8 -3.08 -4.27 -6.03
CA ILE A 8 -2.92 -2.87 -5.62
C ILE A 8 -3.76 -2.03 -6.59
N PRO A 9 -4.95 -1.56 -6.19
CA PRO A 9 -5.85 -0.87 -7.09
C PRO A 9 -5.42 0.58 -7.32
N ALA A 10 -5.84 1.12 -8.46
CA ALA A 10 -5.54 2.50 -8.84
C ALA A 10 -6.49 3.53 -8.19
N SER A 11 -7.60 3.09 -7.58
CA SER A 11 -8.60 3.96 -6.98
C SER A 11 -9.30 3.31 -5.78
N GLU A 12 -9.79 4.16 -4.87
CA GLU A 12 -10.55 3.77 -3.68
C GLU A 12 -11.90 3.14 -4.07
N GLU A 13 -12.53 3.63 -5.13
CA GLU A 13 -13.81 3.10 -5.62
C GLU A 13 -13.68 1.65 -6.07
N PHE A 14 -12.59 1.30 -6.76
CA PHE A 14 -12.35 -0.09 -7.13
C PHE A 14 -12.17 -0.96 -5.88
N ALA A 15 -11.36 -0.50 -4.90
CA ALA A 15 -11.14 -1.25 -3.66
C ALA A 15 -12.43 -1.50 -2.87
N ALA A 16 -13.36 -0.53 -2.90
CA ALA A 16 -14.66 -0.66 -2.26
C ALA A 16 -15.62 -1.60 -3.02
N LEU A 17 -15.59 -1.60 -4.35
CA LEU A 17 -16.54 -2.35 -5.18
C LEU A 17 -16.09 -3.77 -5.53
N VAL A 18 -14.79 -4.05 -5.54
CA VAL A 18 -14.22 -5.32 -6.02
C VAL A 18 -14.79 -6.56 -5.32
N TYR A 19 -15.14 -6.44 -4.04
CA TYR A 19 -15.72 -7.53 -3.26
C TYR A 19 -17.16 -7.90 -3.67
N ASN A 20 -17.87 -6.96 -4.30
CA ASN A 20 -19.24 -7.15 -4.79
C ASN A 20 -19.29 -7.47 -6.29
N ASP A 21 -18.16 -7.39 -7.00
CA ASP A 21 -18.07 -7.66 -8.43
C ASP A 21 -17.94 -9.17 -8.71
N THR A 22 -18.97 -9.75 -9.34
CA THR A 22 -19.02 -11.18 -9.67
C THR A 22 -17.89 -11.63 -10.60
N ALA A 23 -17.31 -10.73 -11.40
CA ALA A 23 -16.16 -11.04 -12.23
C ALA A 23 -14.88 -11.28 -11.40
N TRP A 24 -14.82 -10.74 -10.18
CA TRP A 24 -13.64 -10.77 -9.31
C TRP A 24 -13.74 -11.77 -8.15
N GLN A 25 -14.93 -12.29 -7.84
CA GLN A 25 -15.16 -13.22 -6.72
C GLN A 25 -14.35 -14.52 -6.77
N LEU A 26 -13.89 -14.94 -7.96
CA LEU A 26 -13.05 -16.13 -8.14
C LEU A 26 -11.55 -15.84 -8.13
N ILE A 27 -11.15 -14.57 -7.96
CA ILE A 27 -9.74 -14.16 -7.92
C ILE A 27 -9.18 -14.38 -6.51
N PRO A 28 -8.08 -15.13 -6.34
CA PRO A 28 -7.52 -15.44 -5.02
C PRO A 28 -7.21 -14.21 -4.17
N ALA A 29 -6.69 -13.13 -4.77
CA ALA A 29 -6.44 -11.88 -4.05
C ALA A 29 -7.72 -11.31 -3.40
N VAL A 30 -8.87 -11.42 -4.05
CA VAL A 30 -10.15 -10.89 -3.54
C VAL A 30 -10.72 -11.82 -2.47
N GLN A 31 -10.66 -13.13 -2.69
CA GLN A 31 -11.11 -14.14 -1.70
C GLN A 31 -10.31 -14.08 -0.40
N ASN A 32 -9.02 -13.77 -0.49
CA ASN A 32 -8.12 -13.70 0.66
C ASN A 32 -7.95 -12.28 1.22
N TYR A 33 -8.77 -11.31 0.78
CA TYR A 33 -8.68 -9.90 1.22
C TYR A 33 -7.28 -9.29 1.05
N ARG A 34 -6.58 -9.68 -0.01
CA ARG A 34 -5.28 -9.15 -0.42
C ARG A 34 -5.42 -8.04 -1.47
N VAL A 35 -6.33 -7.11 -1.22
CA VAL A 35 -6.52 -5.89 -2.00
C VAL A 35 -6.05 -4.71 -1.15
N TYR A 36 -4.98 -4.03 -1.56
CA TYR A 36 -4.28 -3.04 -0.73
C TYR A 36 -4.32 -1.66 -1.36
N LEU A 37 -5.02 -0.72 -0.73
CA LEU A 37 -4.92 0.68 -1.12
C LEU A 37 -3.52 1.21 -0.79
N THR A 38 -2.94 1.92 -1.76
CA THR A 38 -1.63 2.53 -1.58
C THR A 38 -1.77 3.76 -0.68
N PRO A 39 -0.88 3.93 0.30
CA PRO A 39 -0.80 5.18 1.05
C PRO A 39 -0.60 6.36 0.10
N SER A 40 -1.33 7.45 0.38
CA SER A 40 -1.53 8.52 -0.61
C SER A 40 -1.24 9.93 -0.12
N LYS A 41 -0.88 10.12 1.16
CA LYS A 41 -0.60 11.44 1.73
C LYS A 41 0.89 11.64 1.97
N PRO A 42 1.46 12.83 1.70
CA PRO A 42 0.85 13.92 0.93
C PRO A 42 0.72 13.57 -0.57
N TYR A 43 1.43 12.53 -1.02
CA TYR A 43 1.39 12.05 -2.39
C TYR A 43 1.42 10.51 -2.41
N ASN A 44 0.96 9.93 -3.50
CA ASN A 44 0.88 8.48 -3.69
C ASN A 44 2.24 7.78 -3.67
N TRP A 45 2.35 6.73 -2.86
CA TRP A 45 3.60 5.96 -2.70
C TRP A 45 3.91 5.03 -3.88
N PHE A 46 2.89 4.52 -4.60
CA PHE A 46 3.09 3.51 -5.64
C PHE A 46 2.80 4.03 -7.05
N ALA A 47 1.68 4.70 -7.23
CA ALA A 47 1.10 5.04 -8.52
C ALA A 47 1.53 6.43 -9.02
N ARG A 48 0.61 7.41 -8.96
CA ARG A 48 0.73 8.72 -9.60
C ARG A 48 0.60 9.87 -8.59
N PRO A 49 1.32 10.98 -8.79
CA PRO A 49 2.32 11.21 -9.84
C PRO A 49 3.63 10.40 -9.60
N PRO A 50 4.41 10.10 -10.66
CA PRO A 50 5.77 9.60 -10.46
C PRO A 50 6.59 10.64 -9.69
N GLY A 51 7.36 10.21 -8.69
CA GLY A 51 8.20 11.10 -7.91
C GLY A 51 8.93 10.39 -6.76
N VAL A 52 9.55 11.17 -5.88
CA VAL A 52 10.33 10.67 -4.73
C VAL A 52 9.54 9.75 -3.80
N ASN A 53 8.21 9.87 -3.77
CA ASN A 53 7.31 8.99 -3.00
C ASN A 53 7.44 7.50 -3.34
N ARG A 54 7.92 7.17 -4.54
CA ARG A 54 8.21 5.77 -4.89
C ARG A 54 9.30 5.15 -4.03
N ILE A 55 10.20 5.96 -3.46
CA ILE A 55 11.26 5.48 -2.58
C ILE A 55 10.66 4.82 -1.33
N VAL A 56 9.67 5.46 -0.68
CA VAL A 56 8.94 4.87 0.45
C VAL A 56 7.93 3.81 0.01
N GLY A 57 7.42 3.91 -1.23
CA GLY A 57 6.56 2.88 -1.82
C GLY A 57 7.25 1.53 -2.01
N ILE A 58 8.55 1.48 -2.33
CA ILE A 58 9.30 0.22 -2.53
C ILE A 58 9.24 -0.72 -1.31
N PRO A 59 9.62 -0.31 -0.08
CA PRO A 59 9.55 -1.20 1.08
C PRO A 59 8.11 -1.57 1.44
N TRP A 60 7.14 -0.67 1.27
CA TRP A 60 5.72 -1.00 1.45
C TRP A 60 5.24 -2.06 0.45
N THR A 61 5.57 -1.91 -0.83
CA THR A 61 5.23 -2.90 -1.87
C THR A 61 5.93 -4.23 -1.62
N ALA A 62 7.18 -4.23 -1.16
CA ALA A 62 7.89 -5.45 -0.79
C ALA A 62 7.15 -6.22 0.32
N HIS A 63 6.62 -5.51 1.32
CA HIS A 63 5.76 -6.11 2.36
C HIS A 63 4.47 -6.69 1.79
N VAL A 64 3.75 -5.94 0.93
CA VAL A 64 2.51 -6.40 0.29
C VAL A 64 2.73 -7.69 -0.51
N LEU A 65 3.83 -7.76 -1.26
CA LEU A 65 4.16 -8.92 -2.09
C LEU A 65 4.67 -10.11 -1.25
N TYR A 66 5.51 -9.84 -0.26
CA TYR A 66 6.26 -10.86 0.50
C TYR A 66 6.22 -10.61 2.01
N PRO A 67 5.05 -10.67 2.67
CA PRO A 67 4.91 -10.28 4.08
C PRO A 67 5.73 -11.15 5.04
N GLY A 68 6.04 -12.40 4.66
CA GLY A 68 6.93 -13.28 5.44
C GLY A 68 8.43 -13.01 5.28
N LEU A 69 8.85 -12.24 4.26
CA LEU A 69 10.25 -11.88 4.03
C LEU A 69 10.53 -10.42 4.36
N PHE A 70 9.54 -9.56 4.16
CA PHE A 70 9.61 -8.13 4.43
C PHE A 70 8.54 -7.78 5.47
N LEU A 71 8.95 -7.76 6.73
CA LEU A 71 8.06 -7.51 7.86
C LEU A 71 7.53 -6.06 7.87
N GLU A 72 6.37 -5.88 8.50
CA GLU A 72 5.70 -4.58 8.57
C GLU A 72 6.57 -3.51 9.24
N ASP A 73 7.19 -3.84 10.38
CA ASP A 73 8.06 -2.91 11.12
C ASP A 73 9.18 -2.35 10.24
N ARG A 74 9.70 -3.16 9.32
CA ARG A 74 10.79 -2.76 8.42
C ARG A 74 10.36 -1.66 7.45
N PHE A 75 9.16 -1.72 6.87
CA PHE A 75 8.71 -0.61 6.00
C PHE A 75 8.25 0.58 6.83
N ARG A 76 7.68 0.37 8.02
CA ARG A 76 7.27 1.45 8.91
C ARG A 76 8.46 2.33 9.32
N GLU A 77 9.59 1.72 9.66
CA GLU A 77 10.85 2.43 9.92
C GLU A 77 11.30 3.26 8.70
N LYS A 78 11.26 2.66 7.50
CA LYS A 78 11.63 3.35 6.26
C LYS A 78 10.67 4.49 5.90
N ALA A 79 9.39 4.36 6.24
CA ALA A 79 8.43 5.44 6.09
C ALA A 79 8.77 6.62 6.99
N LYS A 80 9.04 6.40 8.28
CA LYS A 80 9.46 7.48 9.19
C LYS A 80 10.74 8.16 8.73
N GLU A 81 11.74 7.39 8.31
CA GLU A 81 12.99 7.91 7.75
C GLU A 81 12.75 8.78 6.50
N PHE A 82 11.90 8.31 5.58
CA PHE A 82 11.53 9.07 4.39
C PHE A 82 10.85 10.41 4.74
N TYR A 83 9.91 10.41 5.67
CA TYR A 83 9.21 11.65 6.09
C TYR A 83 10.18 12.63 6.74
N ALA A 84 11.10 12.16 7.57
CA ALA A 84 12.11 13.01 8.19
C ALA A 84 13.05 13.65 7.15
N ILE A 85 13.50 12.87 6.14
CA ILE A 85 14.46 13.36 5.14
C ILE A 85 13.81 14.26 4.10
N PHE A 86 12.68 13.83 3.51
CA PHE A 86 12.07 14.50 2.36
C PHE A 86 11.03 15.55 2.73
N TYR A 87 10.35 15.37 3.87
CA TYR A 87 9.31 16.28 4.34
C TYR A 87 9.68 17.05 5.59
N HIS A 88 10.86 16.80 6.16
CA HIS A 88 11.30 17.42 7.41
C HIS A 88 10.23 17.27 8.52
N TYR A 89 9.54 16.13 8.52
CA TYR A 89 8.41 15.84 9.39
C TYR A 89 8.67 14.60 10.23
N ASP A 90 8.52 14.72 11.55
CA ASP A 90 8.62 13.60 12.48
C ASP A 90 7.27 12.85 12.50
N LEU A 91 7.16 11.82 11.66
CA LEU A 91 5.94 11.04 11.53
C LEU A 91 5.76 10.09 12.72
N SER A 92 4.77 10.36 13.56
CA SER A 92 4.47 9.52 14.72
C SER A 92 3.96 8.14 14.30
N GLY A 93 4.01 7.18 15.24
CA GLY A 93 3.45 5.85 15.01
C GLY A 93 1.94 5.85 14.76
N GLU A 94 1.21 6.76 15.41
CA GLU A 94 -0.24 6.91 15.27
C GLU A 94 -0.61 7.47 13.90
N GLU A 95 0.08 8.54 13.46
CA GLU A 95 -0.13 9.12 12.14
C GLU A 95 0.23 8.14 11.02
N LEU A 96 1.33 7.41 11.16
CA LEU A 96 1.69 6.36 10.21
C LEU A 96 0.62 5.27 10.16
N THR A 97 0.06 4.87 11.31
CA THR A 97 -1.02 3.89 11.34
C THR A 97 -2.27 4.44 10.64
N ALA A 98 -2.65 5.69 10.91
CA ALA A 98 -3.77 6.34 10.22
C ALA A 98 -3.55 6.47 8.71
N LEU A 99 -2.31 6.67 8.27
CA LEU A 99 -1.93 6.72 6.86
C LEU A 99 -2.04 5.35 6.16
N LEU A 100 -1.78 4.27 6.88
CA LEU A 100 -1.82 2.90 6.36
C LEU A 100 -3.21 2.26 6.41
N SER A 101 -4.12 2.79 7.23
CA SER A 101 -5.51 2.33 7.36
C SER A 101 -6.46 2.84 6.26
N GLY A 102 -5.93 3.56 5.28
CA GLY A 102 -6.67 4.05 4.11
C GLY A 102 -7.05 2.96 3.13
#